data_AF-A0A174PF76-F1
#
_entry.id   AF-A0A174PF76-F1
#
_cell.length_a   1.000
_cell.length_b   1.000
_cell.length_c   1.000
_cell.angle_alpha   90.00
_cell.angle_beta   90.00
_cell.angle_gamma   90.00
#
_symmetry.space_group_name_H-M   'P 1'
#
loop_
_entity.id
_entity.type
_entity.pdbx_description
1 polymer ?
#
loop_
_entity_poly.entity_id
_entity_poly.type
_entity_poly.pdbx_seq_one_letter_code
_entity_poly.pdbx_strand_id
1 'polypeptide(L)'
;MNTPIECDLYGNVNSTHIMGNKMMNGIGGSGDFARNAGLTIFATASVAKEGAISCIVPMCSHIDHTEHDVQVIVTEQGLADLRWKSPRQRAELIVERCAHPQYRPLLREYLKDAAKYGGHTPHNLQQALSWHTRYLDTGTMLPG
;
A
#
# COMPACT_ATOMS: atom_id res chain seq x y z
N MET A 1 2.10 9.58 14.14
CA MET A 1 0.97 9.00 13.37
C MET A 1 0.77 9.88 12.16
N ASN A 2 0.73 9.32 10.95
CA ASN A 2 0.65 10.05 9.68
C ASN A 2 -0.47 9.47 8.79
N THR A 3 -0.92 10.25 7.80
CA THR A 3 -1.93 9.81 6.81
C THR A 3 -1.28 9.60 5.46
N PRO A 4 -1.28 8.37 4.91
CA PRO A 4 -0.77 8.08 3.58
C PRO A 4 -1.83 8.31 2.48
N ILE A 5 -1.38 8.50 1.24
CA ILE A 5 -2.20 8.34 0.03
C ILE A 5 -2.50 6.86 -0.21
N GLU A 6 -1.46 6.03 -0.19
CA GLU A 6 -1.54 4.59 -0.39
C GLU A 6 -0.40 3.87 0.34
N CYS A 7 -0.63 2.60 0.65
CA CYS A 7 0.37 1.68 1.18
C CYS A 7 0.43 0.44 0.30
N ASP A 8 1.61 -0.12 0.10
CA ASP A 8 1.74 -1.36 -0.65
C ASP A 8 1.73 -2.62 0.24
N LEU A 9 1.69 -3.78 -0.42
CA LEU A 9 1.72 -5.08 0.22
C LEU A 9 2.96 -5.29 1.10
N TYR A 10 4.06 -4.58 0.86
CA TYR A 10 5.28 -4.73 1.63
C TYR A 10 5.40 -3.66 2.72
N GLY A 11 4.41 -2.78 2.82
CA GLY A 11 4.32 -1.73 3.82
C GLY A 11 5.21 -0.54 3.51
N ASN A 12 5.55 -0.31 2.24
CA ASN A 12 6.00 1.02 1.82
C ASN A 12 4.78 1.95 1.75
N VAL A 13 5.05 3.25 1.86
CA VAL A 13 4.02 4.29 1.90
C VAL A 13 4.31 5.41 0.91
N ASN A 14 3.26 5.82 0.22
CA ASN A 14 3.18 7.04 -0.56
C ASN A 14 2.38 8.09 0.22
N SER A 15 2.95 9.27 0.41
CA SER A 15 2.33 10.41 1.10
C SER A 15 2.09 11.60 0.17
N THR A 16 2.59 11.55 -1.08
CA THR A 16 2.74 12.76 -1.90
C THR A 16 2.17 12.68 -3.31
N HIS A 17 2.42 11.61 -4.06
CA HIS A 17 2.14 11.59 -5.50
C HIS A 17 0.97 10.67 -5.84
N ILE A 18 -0.17 11.25 -6.21
CA ILE A 18 -1.28 10.51 -6.80
C ILE A 18 -0.83 9.94 -8.14
N MET A 19 -0.98 8.61 -8.31
CA MET A 19 -0.55 7.87 -9.51
C MET A 19 0.92 8.10 -9.87
N GLY A 20 1.77 8.38 -8.89
CA GLY A 20 3.22 8.49 -9.05
C GLY A 20 3.74 9.80 -9.66
N ASN A 21 2.86 10.69 -10.15
CA ASN A 21 3.31 11.92 -10.81
C ASN A 21 2.57 13.20 -10.36
N LYS A 22 1.37 13.09 -9.77
CA LYS A 22 0.57 14.26 -9.40
C LYS A 22 0.76 14.58 -7.92
N MET A 23 1.54 15.60 -7.64
CA MET A 23 1.73 16.13 -6.29
C MET A 23 0.39 16.49 -5.63
N MET A 24 0.19 16.04 -4.40
CA MET A 24 -0.93 16.42 -3.55
C MET A 24 -0.60 17.67 -2.73
N ASN A 25 0.25 17.53 -1.71
CA ASN A 25 0.70 18.63 -0.86
C ASN A 25 2.23 18.66 -0.77
N GLY A 26 2.83 17.58 -0.26
CA GLY A 26 4.27 17.43 -0.04
C GLY A 26 4.55 16.50 1.14
N ILE A 27 5.79 16.02 1.26
CA ILE A 27 6.16 15.05 2.31
C ILE A 27 6.01 15.65 3.72
N GLY A 28 6.26 16.96 3.86
CA GLY A 28 6.25 17.65 5.14
C GLY A 28 7.19 16.99 6.15
N GLY A 29 6.83 17.03 7.44
CA GLY A 29 7.58 16.36 8.50
C GLY A 29 7.29 14.87 8.66
N SER A 30 6.53 14.25 7.75
CA SER A 30 6.13 12.84 7.91
C SER A 30 7.34 11.91 7.98
N GLY A 31 8.39 12.17 7.19
CA GLY A 31 9.65 11.43 7.21
C GLY A 31 10.45 11.63 8.51
N ASP A 32 10.50 12.87 9.01
CA ASP A 32 11.20 13.21 10.26
C ASP A 32 10.67 12.38 11.43
N PHE A 33 9.34 12.28 11.54
CA PHE A 33 8.71 11.48 12.60
C PHE A 33 8.73 9.98 12.28
N ALA A 34 8.47 9.57 11.03
CA ALA A 34 8.35 8.16 10.69
C ALA A 34 9.64 7.36 10.93
N ARG A 35 10.80 7.97 10.64
CA ARG A 35 12.12 7.36 10.83
C ARG A 35 12.56 7.30 12.29
N ASN A 36 12.15 8.28 13.12
CA ASN A 36 12.73 8.50 14.44
C ASN A 36 11.78 8.24 15.62
N ALA A 37 10.50 7.97 15.38
CA ALA A 37 9.54 7.69 16.45
C ALA A 37 9.75 6.29 17.06
N GLY A 38 9.42 6.15 18.35
CA GLY A 38 9.41 4.84 19.01
C GLY A 38 8.31 3.90 18.48
N LEU A 39 7.21 4.46 17.97
CA LEU A 39 6.18 3.73 17.24
C LEU A 39 5.66 4.56 16.05
N THR A 40 5.77 4.03 14.83
CA THR A 40 5.30 4.68 13.61
C THR A 40 4.03 4.03 13.06
N ILE A 41 2.97 4.82 13.00
CA ILE A 41 1.63 4.40 12.57
C ILE A 41 1.20 5.23 11.36
N PHE A 42 0.77 4.56 10.29
CA PHE A 42 0.10 5.15 9.14
C PHE A 42 -1.38 4.73 9.12
N ALA A 43 -2.29 5.70 9.02
CA ALA A 43 -3.72 5.46 9.07
C ALA A 43 -4.44 6.11 7.88
N THR A 44 -5.24 5.33 7.14
CA THR A 44 -6.00 5.79 5.97
C THR A 44 -7.31 5.01 5.82
N ALA A 45 -8.26 5.53 5.05
CA ALA A 45 -9.38 4.70 4.60
C ALA A 45 -8.84 3.59 3.68
N SER A 46 -9.46 2.42 3.65
CA SER A 46 -9.00 1.32 2.79
C SER A 46 -9.30 1.56 1.31
N VAL A 47 -10.22 2.48 1.00
CA VAL A 47 -10.57 2.94 -0.35
C VAL A 47 -10.73 4.45 -0.41
N ALA A 48 -10.58 5.00 -1.61
CA ALA A 48 -10.87 6.38 -1.95
C ALA A 48 -11.78 6.47 -3.20
N LYS A 49 -12.27 7.68 -3.49
CA LYS A 49 -13.13 7.97 -4.66
C LYS A 49 -14.31 7.00 -4.77
N GLU A 50 -15.10 6.93 -3.70
CA GLU A 50 -16.32 6.10 -3.63
C GLU A 50 -16.06 4.61 -3.93
N GLY A 51 -14.88 4.10 -3.56
CA GLY A 51 -14.51 2.70 -3.79
C GLY A 51 -13.83 2.44 -5.12
N ALA A 52 -13.60 3.46 -5.96
CA ALA A 52 -12.91 3.32 -7.24
C ALA A 52 -11.39 3.16 -7.12
N ILE A 53 -10.79 3.58 -5.99
CA ILE A 53 -9.35 3.46 -5.72
C ILE A 53 -9.15 2.65 -4.44
N SER A 54 -8.26 1.68 -4.46
CA SER A 54 -7.76 1.03 -3.24
C SER A 54 -6.61 1.85 -2.64
N CYS A 55 -6.61 2.06 -1.33
CA CYS A 55 -5.47 2.63 -0.62
C CYS A 55 -4.44 1.56 -0.21
N ILE A 56 -4.77 0.27 -0.36
CA ILE A 56 -3.81 -0.85 -0.27
C ILE A 56 -3.58 -1.38 -1.68
N VAL A 57 -2.35 -1.27 -2.20
CA VAL A 57 -2.02 -1.56 -3.60
C VAL A 57 -0.92 -2.62 -3.73
N PRO A 58 -0.76 -3.27 -4.90
CA PRO A 58 0.35 -4.21 -5.11
C PRO A 58 1.74 -3.61 -4.89
N MET A 59 1.98 -2.42 -5.45
CA MET A 59 3.21 -1.63 -5.29
C MET A 59 2.82 -0.16 -5.26
N CYS A 60 3.43 0.64 -4.39
CA CYS A 60 3.19 2.09 -4.39
C CYS A 60 3.69 2.71 -5.70
N SER A 61 2.94 3.67 -6.22
CA SER A 61 3.32 4.43 -7.42
C SER A 61 4.45 5.44 -7.15
N HIS A 62 4.63 5.82 -5.88
CA HIS A 62 5.74 6.63 -5.37
C HIS A 62 6.04 6.21 -3.92
N ILE A 63 7.29 6.29 -3.47
CA ILE A 63 7.68 5.90 -2.11
C ILE A 63 8.24 7.11 -1.38
N ASP A 64 7.52 7.56 -0.35
CA ASP A 64 8.00 8.56 0.61
C ASP A 64 8.59 7.89 1.86
N HIS A 65 8.04 6.75 2.26
CA HIS A 65 8.53 5.97 3.40
C HIS A 65 8.71 4.52 3.00
N THR A 66 9.92 4.02 3.20
CA THR A 66 10.23 2.60 2.97
C THR A 66 9.60 1.75 4.08
N GLU A 67 9.51 0.44 3.85
CA GLU A 67 8.99 -0.51 4.85
C GLU A 67 9.66 -0.42 6.23
N HIS A 68 10.94 0.00 6.25
CA HIS A 68 11.73 0.20 7.48
C HIS A 68 11.21 1.33 8.38
N ASP A 69 10.47 2.28 7.80
CA ASP A 69 9.89 3.43 8.51
C ASP A 69 8.46 3.16 9.00
N VAL A 70 7.91 1.99 8.67
CA VAL A 70 6.48 1.71 8.81
C VAL A 70 6.30 0.48 9.69
N GLN A 71 5.75 0.70 10.88
CA GLN A 71 5.56 -0.36 11.88
C GLN A 71 4.10 -0.78 12.00
N VAL A 72 3.15 0.13 11.80
CA VAL A 72 1.72 -0.18 11.89
C VAL A 72 0.96 0.51 10.77
N ILE A 73 0.06 -0.23 10.11
CA ILE A 73 -0.91 0.31 9.16
C ILE A 73 -2.31 0.10 9.73
N VAL A 74 -3.16 1.12 9.65
CA VAL A 74 -4.54 1.09 10.13
C VAL A 74 -5.48 1.56 9.03
N THR A 75 -6.58 0.82 8.84
CA THR A 75 -7.73 1.25 8.06
C THR A 75 -9.02 0.99 8.82
N GLU A 76 -10.18 1.39 8.28
CA GLU A 76 -11.47 1.04 8.87
C GLU A 76 -11.76 -0.47 8.85
N GLN A 77 -10.95 -1.26 8.14
CA GLN A 77 -11.03 -2.73 8.11
C GLN A 77 -10.31 -3.39 9.29
N GLY A 78 -9.35 -2.69 9.90
CA GLY A 78 -8.53 -3.24 10.98
C GLY A 78 -7.11 -2.66 11.04
N LEU A 79 -6.24 -3.36 11.78
CA LEU A 79 -4.86 -2.95 12.05
C LEU A 79 -3.89 -4.08 11.70
N ALA A 80 -2.80 -3.73 11.02
CA ALA A 80 -1.65 -4.59 10.76
C ALA A 80 -0.42 -4.09 11.54
N ASP A 81 -0.01 -4.82 12.57
CA ASP A 81 1.27 -4.63 13.26
C ASP A 81 2.37 -5.37 12.51
N LEU A 82 3.30 -4.63 11.93
CA LEU A 82 4.33 -5.12 11.01
C LEU A 82 5.68 -5.36 11.70
N ARG A 83 5.79 -5.06 13.00
CA ARG A 83 7.05 -5.23 13.73
C ARG A 83 7.52 -6.69 13.64
N TRP A 84 8.79 -6.87 13.32
CA TRP A 84 9.46 -8.17 13.23
C TRP A 84 8.90 -9.12 12.17
N LYS A 85 8.27 -8.58 11.12
CA LYS A 85 7.72 -9.36 10.00
C LYS A 85 8.58 -9.22 8.77
N SER A 86 8.85 -10.34 8.11
CA SER A 86 9.42 -10.35 6.76
C SER A 86 8.43 -9.75 5.74
N PRO A 87 8.88 -9.30 4.56
CA PRO A 87 8.00 -8.74 3.53
C PRO A 87 6.80 -9.64 3.19
N ARG A 88 7.01 -10.97 3.09
CA ARG A 88 5.93 -11.93 2.86
C ARG A 88 4.91 -11.94 4.01
N GLN A 89 5.37 -11.91 5.27
CA GLN A 89 4.48 -11.85 6.43
C GLN A 89 3.75 -10.50 6.53
N ARG A 90 4.40 -9.39 6.14
CA ARG A 90 3.77 -8.06 6.04
C ARG A 90 2.63 -8.10 5.03
N ALA A 91 2.87 -8.62 3.82
CA ALA A 91 1.86 -8.71 2.78
C ALA A 91 0.62 -9.51 3.18
N GLU A 92 0.82 -10.70 3.72
CA GLU A 92 -0.27 -11.54 4.21
C GLU A 92 -1.13 -10.81 5.26
N LEU A 93 -0.49 -10.09 6.19
CA LEU A 93 -1.18 -9.38 7.26
C LEU A 93 -1.89 -8.11 6.76
N ILE A 94 -1.25 -7.32 5.91
CA ILE A 94 -1.83 -6.09 5.36
C ILE A 94 -3.08 -6.42 4.53
N VAL A 95 -3.02 -7.46 3.69
CA VAL A 95 -4.19 -7.92 2.92
C VAL A 95 -5.32 -8.37 3.83
N GLU A 96 -5.00 -9.14 4.87
CA GLU A 96 -6.01 -9.67 5.79
C GLU A 96 -6.67 -8.58 6.64
N ARG A 97 -5.88 -7.62 7.13
CA ARG A 97 -6.32 -6.68 8.17
C ARG A 97 -6.69 -5.29 7.67
N CYS A 98 -6.10 -4.85 6.55
CA CYS A 98 -6.19 -3.45 6.13
C CYS A 98 -6.89 -3.27 4.78
N ALA A 99 -6.85 -4.27 3.90
CA ALA A 99 -7.45 -4.17 2.57
C ALA A 99 -8.99 -4.23 2.63
N HIS A 100 -9.64 -3.41 1.81
CA HIS A 100 -11.09 -3.43 1.63
C HIS A 100 -11.57 -4.80 1.09
N PRO A 101 -12.74 -5.31 1.50
CA PRO A 101 -13.25 -6.60 1.03
C PRO A 101 -13.35 -6.73 -0.50
N GLN A 102 -13.59 -5.61 -1.20
CA GLN A 102 -13.68 -5.56 -2.65
C GLN A 102 -12.32 -5.77 -3.37
N TYR A 103 -11.22 -5.34 -2.75
CA TYR A 103 -9.88 -5.43 -3.32
C TYR A 103 -9.07 -6.61 -2.74
N ARG A 104 -9.44 -7.12 -1.57
CA ARG A 104 -8.75 -8.23 -0.89
C ARG A 104 -8.56 -9.46 -1.80
N PRO A 105 -9.57 -9.96 -2.55
CA PRO A 105 -9.37 -11.08 -3.45
C PRO A 105 -8.34 -10.80 -4.56
N LEU A 106 -8.35 -9.58 -5.10
CA LEU A 106 -7.43 -9.16 -6.16
C LEU A 106 -5.98 -9.07 -5.66
N LEU A 107 -5.78 -8.59 -4.42
CA LEU A 107 -4.46 -8.58 -3.78
C LEU A 107 -3.96 -10.01 -3.49
N ARG A 108 -4.85 -10.92 -3.07
CA ARG A 108 -4.53 -12.34 -2.88
C ARG A 108 -4.09 -12.99 -4.19
N GLU A 109 -4.78 -12.68 -5.28
CA GLU A 109 -4.42 -13.15 -6.62
C GLU A 109 -3.06 -12.60 -7.05
N TYR A 110 -2.81 -11.30 -6.86
CA TYR A 110 -1.50 -10.70 -7.13
C TYR A 110 -0.39 -11.38 -6.34
N LEU A 111 -0.56 -11.63 -5.04
CA LEU A 111 0.45 -12.31 -4.21
C LEU A 111 0.72 -13.74 -4.69
N LYS A 112 -0.33 -14.49 -5.05
CA LYS A 112 -0.20 -15.84 -5.60
C LYS A 112 0.58 -15.84 -6.92
N ASP A 113 0.32 -14.86 -7.77
CA ASP A 113 1.03 -14.71 -9.04
C ASP A 113 2.48 -14.27 -8.83
N ALA A 114 2.72 -13.23 -8.03
CA ALA A 114 4.03 -12.72 -7.67
C ALA A 114 4.92 -13.81 -7.03
N ALA A 115 4.34 -14.71 -6.22
CA ALA A 115 5.06 -15.80 -5.58
C ALA A 115 5.74 -16.77 -6.58
N LYS A 116 5.24 -16.88 -7.82
CA LYS A 116 5.85 -17.71 -8.89
C LYS A 116 7.25 -17.22 -9.28
N TYR A 117 7.53 -15.94 -9.09
CA TYR A 117 8.82 -15.33 -9.40
C TYR A 117 9.83 -15.45 -8.24
N GLY A 118 9.42 -16.00 -7.09
CA GLY A 118 10.30 -16.20 -5.94
C GLY A 118 10.71 -14.89 -5.24
N GLY A 119 11.90 -14.89 -4.64
CA GLY A 119 12.49 -13.70 -4.01
C GLY A 119 12.06 -13.42 -2.57
N HIS A 120 12.80 -12.51 -1.92
CA HIS A 120 12.50 -12.03 -0.56
C HIS A 120 11.22 -11.18 -0.54
N THR A 121 11.07 -10.32 -1.55
CA THR A 121 9.92 -9.43 -1.77
C THR A 121 9.35 -9.71 -3.18
N PRO A 122 8.39 -10.63 -3.32
CA PRO A 122 7.95 -11.10 -4.64
C PRO A 122 7.16 -10.03 -5.40
N HIS A 123 7.47 -9.80 -6.68
CA HIS A 123 6.64 -8.94 -7.53
C HIS A 123 6.48 -9.57 -8.91
N ASN A 124 5.27 -9.44 -9.48
CA ASN A 124 5.11 -9.48 -10.92
C ASN A 124 5.27 -8.05 -11.46
N LEU A 125 6.41 -7.76 -12.10
CA LEU A 125 6.73 -6.43 -12.61
C LEU A 125 5.77 -5.95 -13.71
N GLN A 126 5.18 -6.86 -14.48
CA GLN A 126 4.20 -6.50 -15.51
C GLN A 126 2.88 -5.99 -14.90
N GLN A 127 2.59 -6.36 -13.65
CA GLN A 127 1.32 -6.07 -12.99
C GLN A 127 1.47 -5.16 -11.76
N ALA A 128 2.69 -4.83 -11.34
CA ALA A 128 2.94 -4.12 -10.09
C ALA A 128 2.25 -2.75 -10.00
N LEU A 129 2.16 -2.04 -11.13
CA LEU A 129 1.48 -0.73 -11.23
C LEU A 129 0.20 -0.78 -12.07
N SER A 130 -0.30 -1.97 -12.42
CA SER A 130 -1.42 -2.08 -13.36
C SER A 130 -2.75 -1.55 -12.82
N TRP A 131 -2.88 -1.41 -11.50
CA TRP A 131 -4.04 -0.79 -10.88
C TRP A 131 -4.05 0.71 -11.09
N HIS A 132 -2.89 1.37 -10.96
CA HIS A 132 -2.73 2.80 -11.22
C HIS A 132 -3.03 3.12 -12.69
N THR A 133 -2.48 2.33 -13.63
CA THR A 133 -2.77 2.51 -15.05
C THR A 133 -4.25 2.27 -15.34
N ARG A 134 -4.85 1.21 -14.78
CA ARG A 134 -6.29 0.94 -14.96
C ARG A 134 -7.17 2.10 -14.47
N TYR A 135 -6.83 2.71 -13.33
CA TYR A 135 -7.57 3.88 -12.85
C TYR A 135 -7.44 5.07 -13.80
N LEU A 136 -6.25 5.31 -14.36
CA LEU A 136 -6.04 6.38 -15.36
C LEU A 136 -6.85 6.12 -16.63
N ASP A 137 -6.96 4.87 -17.07
CA ASP A 137 -7.62 4.50 -18.31
C ASP A 137 -9.16 4.43 -18.17
N THR A 138 -9.65 3.97 -17.02
CA THR A 138 -11.06 3.57 -16.84
C THR A 138 -11.80 4.31 -15.71
N GLY A 139 -11.08 5.10 -14.90
CA GLY A 139 -11.64 5.75 -13.72
C GLY A 139 -11.82 4.84 -12.50
N THR A 140 -11.40 3.57 -12.57
CA THR A 140 -11.45 2.62 -11.44
C THR A 140 -10.25 1.67 -11.44
N MET A 141 -9.80 1.27 -10.24
CA MET A 141 -8.81 0.20 -10.07
C MET A 141 -9.44 -1.20 -10.17
N LEU A 142 -10.76 -1.32 -10.18
CA LEU A 142 -11.42 -2.61 -10.32
C LEU A 142 -11.33 -3.11 -11.76
N PRO A 143 -11.14 -4.42 -12.00
CA PRO A 143 -11.29 -4.97 -13.33
C PRO A 143 -12.72 -4.73 -13.85
N GLY A 144 -12.83 -4.44 -15.14
CA GLY A 144 -14.10 -4.35 -15.86
C GLY A 144 -14.67 -5.70 -16.25
#